data_AF-A0A6G1AU54-F1
#
_entry.id   AF-A0A6G1AU54-F1
#
_cell.length_a   1.000
_cell.length_b   1.000
_cell.length_c   1.000
_cell.angle_alpha   90.00
_cell.angle_beta   90.00
_cell.angle_gamma   90.00
#
_symmetry.space_group_name_H-M   'P 1'
#
loop_
_entity.id
_entity.type
_entity.pdbx_description
1 polymer ?
#
loop_
_entity_poly.entity_id
_entity_poly.type
_entity_poly.pdbx_seq_one_letter_code
_entity_poly.pdbx_strand_id
1 'polypeptide(L)'
;MCASLWSKMLFRGAFLTTSGGFSRGDWLLAALRLSSCAAAVSVAAAAREFGAMSHTILLVQPTKRPEGRTYADYESVNECMEGVCKMYEEHLKRMNPNSPSITYDISQLFDFIDDLADLSCLVYRADTQTYQPYNKDWIKEKIYVLLRRQAQQAGK
;
A
#
# COMPACT_ATOMS: atom_id res chain seq x y z
N MET A 1 20.62 13.03 31.39
CA MET A 1 20.67 12.24 32.65
C MET A 1 19.66 12.87 33.60
N CYS A 2 18.68 12.10 34.11
CA CYS A 2 17.65 12.53 35.08
C CYS A 2 16.64 13.58 34.53
N ALA A 3 15.35 13.62 34.86
CA ALA A 3 14.55 12.94 35.87
C ALA A 3 13.05 13.02 35.50
N SER A 4 12.28 12.11 36.10
CA SER A 4 10.92 12.27 36.62
C SER A 4 10.50 13.74 36.89
N LEU A 5 9.31 14.17 36.41
CA LEU A 5 8.45 15.27 36.89
C LEU A 5 7.43 15.53 35.75
N TRP A 6 6.16 15.12 35.77
CA TRP A 6 5.10 15.69 36.58
C TRP A 6 3.90 14.74 36.63
N SER A 7 3.66 14.19 37.81
CA SER A 7 2.30 13.96 38.28
C SER A 7 1.86 15.21 39.04
N LYS A 8 0.59 15.58 38.88
CA LYS A 8 -0.25 16.49 39.69
C LYS A 8 -0.61 17.85 39.08
N MET A 9 -1.93 17.99 38.97
CA MET A 9 -2.74 19.19 39.11
C MET A 9 -2.84 20.13 37.90
N LEU A 10 -3.99 20.04 37.24
CA LEU A 10 -4.99 21.10 37.44
C LEU A 10 -6.39 20.50 37.56
N PHE A 11 -6.96 20.79 38.72
CA PHE A 11 -8.25 20.41 39.25
C PHE A 11 -9.06 21.71 39.35
N ARG A 12 -10.29 21.74 38.85
CA ARG A 12 -11.46 22.55 39.28
C ARG A 12 -12.35 22.77 38.06
N GLY A 13 -13.66 22.58 38.11
CA GLY A 13 -14.59 22.20 39.18
C GLY A 13 -15.91 21.84 38.46
N ALA A 14 -17.07 21.65 39.06
CA ALA A 14 -17.54 21.55 40.43
C ALA A 14 -18.97 21.01 40.24
N PHE A 15 -19.42 20.03 41.01
CA PHE A 15 -20.84 19.95 41.31
C PHE A 15 -21.05 19.19 42.61
N LEU A 16 -21.41 19.95 43.65
CA LEU A 16 -21.93 19.45 44.91
C LEU A 16 -23.41 19.05 44.76
N THR A 17 -23.86 18.24 45.73
CA THR A 17 -25.24 17.94 46.14
C THR A 17 -26.02 17.03 45.16
N THR A 18 -26.61 15.90 45.57
CA THR A 18 -27.50 15.75 46.72
C THR A 18 -27.46 14.34 47.34
N SER A 19 -27.89 14.31 48.59
CA SER A 19 -28.19 13.19 49.46
C SER A 19 -29.29 12.25 48.97
N GLY A 20 -29.11 10.94 49.18
CA GLY A 20 -30.24 10.04 49.45
C GLY A 20 -30.14 8.63 48.89
N GLY A 21 -30.29 7.64 49.78
CA GLY A 21 -31.08 6.45 49.48
C GLY A 21 -30.40 5.29 48.74
N PHE A 22 -29.76 4.44 49.51
CA PHE A 22 -29.29 3.11 49.14
C PHE A 22 -30.47 2.17 48.79
N SER A 23 -30.55 1.69 47.55
CA SER A 23 -31.25 0.44 47.21
C SER A 23 -30.52 -0.30 46.08
N ARG A 24 -30.37 -1.61 46.25
CA ARG A 24 -29.39 -2.51 45.61
C ARG A 24 -29.78 -2.97 44.20
N GLY A 25 -30.49 -2.16 43.42
CA GLY A 25 -31.21 -2.62 42.23
C GLY A 25 -30.84 -2.04 40.87
N ASP A 26 -29.92 -1.07 40.79
CA ASP A 26 -29.80 -0.23 39.58
C ASP A 26 -28.34 0.02 39.10
N TRP A 27 -27.46 -0.96 39.28
CA TRP A 27 -26.04 -0.84 38.88
C TRP A 27 -25.69 -1.44 37.51
N LEU A 28 -26.66 -1.97 36.76
CA LEU A 28 -26.39 -2.62 35.48
C LEU A 28 -26.66 -1.79 34.21
N LEU A 29 -27.09 -0.52 34.32
CA LEU A 29 -27.43 0.28 33.14
C LEU A 29 -26.73 1.65 33.02
N ALA A 30 -25.86 2.06 33.96
CA ALA A 30 -25.29 3.42 33.94
C ALA A 30 -23.76 3.51 34.05
N ALA A 31 -23.02 2.40 34.06
CA ALA A 31 -21.56 2.40 34.19
C ALA A 31 -20.85 1.64 33.06
N LEU A 32 -21.01 2.13 31.83
CA LEU A 32 -20.01 1.94 30.75
C LEU A 32 -20.16 3.05 29.71
N ARG A 33 -20.03 4.30 30.18
CA ARG A 33 -19.62 5.42 29.34
C ARG A 33 -18.10 5.47 29.30
N LEU A 34 -17.58 5.57 28.07
CA LEU A 34 -16.32 6.20 27.69
C LEU A 34 -15.09 5.86 28.54
N SER A 35 -14.42 4.76 28.19
CA SER A 35 -12.95 4.73 28.22
C SER A 35 -12.46 3.53 27.43
N SER A 36 -12.06 3.75 26.17
CA SER A 36 -10.86 3.13 25.64
C SER A 36 -10.48 3.81 24.33
N CYS A 37 -9.40 4.59 24.40
CA CYS A 37 -8.38 4.79 23.38
C CYS A 37 -8.83 4.62 21.91
N ALA A 38 -8.93 5.67 21.11
CA ALA A 38 -7.75 6.31 20.51
C ALA A 38 -6.64 5.33 20.10
N ALA A 39 -6.98 4.19 19.47
CA ALA A 39 -6.02 3.36 18.73
C ALA A 39 -6.68 2.53 17.61
N ALA A 40 -7.87 2.89 17.15
CA ALA A 40 -8.31 2.49 15.81
C ALA A 40 -7.85 3.58 14.81
N VAL A 41 -6.54 3.90 14.82
CA VAL A 41 -5.91 4.54 13.65
C VAL A 41 -5.87 3.44 12.59
N SER A 42 -7.02 3.31 11.94
CA SER A 42 -7.23 2.83 10.59
C SER A 42 -5.97 2.26 9.92
N VAL A 43 -5.67 0.99 10.20
CA VAL A 43 -4.80 0.18 9.32
C VAL A 43 -5.42 0.12 7.90
N ALA A 44 -6.72 0.37 7.79
CA ALA A 44 -7.44 0.59 6.54
C ALA A 44 -7.18 1.97 5.88
N ALA A 45 -6.71 3.00 6.60
CA ALA A 45 -6.34 4.29 6.00
C ALA A 45 -4.91 4.27 5.45
N ALA A 46 -3.99 3.50 6.03
CA ALA A 46 -2.67 3.28 5.44
C ALA A 46 -2.74 2.47 4.13
N ALA A 47 -3.79 1.66 3.95
CA ALA A 47 -4.09 0.95 2.72
C ALA A 47 -4.87 1.77 1.68
N ARG A 48 -5.32 3.00 2.02
CA ARG A 48 -5.96 3.90 1.07
C ARG A 48 -4.88 4.82 0.47
N GLU A 49 -4.67 4.65 -0.82
CA GLU A 49 -3.86 5.50 -1.72
C GLU A 49 -2.33 5.36 -1.64
N PHE A 50 -1.80 4.14 -1.62
CA PHE A 50 -0.49 3.96 -2.23
C PHE A 50 -0.62 4.06 -3.76
N GLY A 51 -0.66 5.30 -4.29
CA GLY A 51 -0.27 5.62 -5.66
C GLY A 51 -1.33 5.54 -6.76
N ALA A 52 -2.57 5.99 -6.53
CA ALA A 52 -3.52 6.19 -7.64
C ALA A 52 -3.07 7.31 -8.60
N MET A 53 -2.31 8.30 -8.11
CA MET A 53 -1.77 9.43 -8.88
C MET A 53 -0.33 9.79 -8.42
N SER A 54 0.46 8.78 -8.05
CA SER A 54 1.87 9.02 -7.71
C SER A 54 2.72 8.73 -8.93
N HIS A 55 3.39 9.77 -9.43
CA HIS A 55 4.34 9.62 -10.53
C HIS A 55 5.37 8.55 -10.19
N THR A 56 5.53 7.60 -11.11
CA THR A 56 6.35 6.41 -10.90
C THR A 56 7.31 6.27 -12.07
N ILE A 57 8.59 6.10 -11.76
CA ILE A 57 9.63 5.86 -12.76
C ILE A 57 10.05 4.40 -12.63
N LEU A 58 9.93 3.65 -13.71
CA LEU A 58 10.39 2.27 -13.82
C LEU A 58 11.78 2.25 -14.44
N LEU A 59 12.72 1.53 -13.80
CA LEU A 59 14.06 1.29 -14.30
C LEU A 59 14.17 -0.19 -14.66
N VAL A 60 14.54 -0.46 -15.92
CA VAL A 60 14.64 -1.81 -16.45
C VAL A 60 16.02 -2.04 -17.02
N GLN A 61 16.65 -3.14 -16.61
CA GLN A 61 17.88 -3.63 -17.21
C GLN A 61 17.72 -5.11 -17.57
N PRO A 62 17.44 -5.44 -18.85
CA PRO A 62 17.20 -6.82 -19.26
C PRO A 62 18.44 -7.72 -19.14
N THR A 63 19.62 -7.20 -19.42
CA THR A 63 20.87 -7.97 -19.36
C THR A 63 21.91 -7.22 -18.52
N LYS A 64 22.95 -7.91 -18.03
CA LYS A 64 24.03 -7.28 -17.24
C LYS A 64 24.81 -6.20 -18.00
N ARG A 65 24.64 -6.12 -19.32
CA ARG A 65 25.25 -5.10 -20.18
C ARG A 65 24.61 -3.73 -19.94
N PRO A 66 25.41 -2.67 -19.69
CA PRO A 66 24.87 -1.36 -19.35
C PRO A 66 24.12 -0.68 -20.51
N GLU A 67 24.37 -1.09 -21.76
CA GLU A 67 23.71 -0.52 -22.95
C GLU A 67 22.21 -0.86 -23.02
N GLY A 68 21.76 -1.89 -22.31
CA GLY A 68 20.36 -2.29 -22.25
C GLY A 68 19.53 -1.56 -21.18
N ARG A 69 20.12 -0.61 -20.44
CA ARG A 69 19.41 0.14 -19.40
C ARG A 69 18.43 1.11 -20.04
N THR A 70 17.16 0.97 -19.67
CA THR A 70 16.09 1.87 -20.10
C THR A 70 15.27 2.30 -18.90
N TYR A 71 14.63 3.45 -19.00
CA TYR A 71 13.66 3.91 -18.03
C TYR A 71 12.33 4.23 -18.72
N ALA A 72 11.25 4.18 -17.96
CA ALA A 72 9.92 4.59 -18.40
C ALA A 72 9.22 5.33 -17.26
N ASP A 73 8.50 6.38 -17.58
CA ASP A 73 7.75 7.21 -16.64
C ASP A 73 6.24 6.97 -16.77
N TYR A 74 5.56 7.02 -15.64
CA TYR A 74 4.12 6.77 -15.51
C TYR A 74 3.50 7.76 -14.53
N GLU A 75 2.23 8.13 -14.75
CA GLU A 75 1.53 9.08 -13.87
C GLU A 75 1.04 8.41 -12.58
N SER A 76 0.85 7.10 -12.62
CA SER A 76 0.42 6.30 -11.47
C SER A 76 1.23 5.02 -11.28
N VAL A 77 1.16 4.46 -10.07
CA VAL A 77 1.76 3.15 -9.78
C VAL A 77 1.06 2.05 -10.56
N ASN A 78 -0.26 2.15 -10.75
CA ASN A 78 -1.04 1.13 -11.47
C ASN A 78 -0.61 1.05 -12.94
N GLU A 79 -0.47 2.20 -13.61
CA GLU A 79 0.03 2.27 -14.99
C GLU A 79 1.45 1.73 -15.11
N CYS A 80 2.31 1.98 -14.13
CA CYS A 80 3.65 1.40 -14.09
C CYS A 80 3.59 -0.13 -14.05
N MET A 81 2.71 -0.72 -13.25
CA MET A 81 2.54 -2.18 -13.18
C MET A 81 1.96 -2.74 -14.50
N GLU A 82 1.01 -2.04 -15.12
CA GLU A 82 0.51 -2.39 -16.46
C GLU A 82 1.61 -2.30 -17.53
N GLY A 83 2.53 -1.35 -17.40
CA GLY A 83 3.72 -1.23 -18.25
C GLY A 83 4.62 -2.47 -18.19
N VAL A 84 4.82 -3.03 -16.98
CA VAL A 84 5.57 -4.29 -16.81
C VAL A 84 4.85 -5.46 -17.49
N CYS A 85 3.52 -5.54 -17.38
CA CYS A 85 2.74 -6.56 -18.08
C CYS A 85 2.86 -6.42 -19.61
N LYS A 86 2.75 -5.20 -20.14
CA LYS A 86 2.92 -4.91 -21.58
C LYS A 86 4.31 -5.28 -22.09
N MET A 87 5.35 -5.02 -21.30
CA MET A 87 6.72 -5.40 -21.64
C MET A 87 6.85 -6.92 -21.84
N TYR A 88 6.20 -7.70 -20.98
CA TYR A 88 6.16 -9.16 -21.13
C TYR A 88 5.32 -9.60 -22.32
N GLU A 89 4.16 -8.97 -22.56
CA GLU A 89 3.31 -9.26 -23.72
C GLU A 89 4.03 -9.00 -25.04
N GLU A 90 4.80 -7.91 -25.14
CA GLU A 90 5.64 -7.63 -26.31
C GLU A 90 6.71 -8.69 -26.50
N HIS A 91 7.33 -9.16 -25.41
CA HIS A 91 8.28 -10.27 -25.46
C HIS A 91 7.62 -11.55 -26.00
N LEU A 92 6.42 -11.89 -25.51
CA LEU A 92 5.65 -13.04 -25.98
C LEU A 92 5.22 -12.91 -27.45
N LYS A 93 4.80 -11.72 -27.90
CA LYS A 93 4.42 -11.44 -29.30
C LYS A 93 5.59 -11.63 -30.26
N ARG A 94 6.81 -11.25 -29.85
CA ARG A 94 8.02 -11.48 -30.67
C ARG A 94 8.34 -12.97 -30.81
N MET A 95 8.06 -13.77 -29.79
CA MET A 95 8.26 -15.23 -29.85
C MET A 95 7.16 -15.95 -30.64
N ASN A 96 5.92 -15.44 -30.61
CA ASN A 96 4.76 -16.08 -31.24
C ASN A 96 4.03 -15.13 -32.21
N PRO A 97 4.64 -14.75 -33.35
CA PRO A 97 4.08 -13.77 -34.27
C PRO A 97 2.74 -14.19 -34.91
N ASN A 98 2.42 -15.48 -34.90
CA ASN A 98 1.20 -16.04 -35.51
C ASN A 98 0.01 -16.06 -34.55
N SER A 99 0.19 -15.70 -33.27
CA SER A 99 -0.86 -15.75 -32.25
C SER A 99 -1.34 -14.33 -31.90
N PRO A 100 -2.53 -13.90 -32.36
CA PRO A 100 -3.02 -12.54 -32.16
C PRO A 100 -3.45 -12.24 -30.71
N SER A 101 -3.83 -13.28 -29.95
CA SER A 101 -4.15 -13.19 -28.53
C SER A 101 -3.32 -14.22 -27.78
N ILE A 102 -2.53 -13.76 -26.81
CA ILE A 102 -1.66 -14.62 -26.01
C ILE A 102 -2.15 -14.52 -24.57
N THR A 103 -2.48 -15.67 -23.98
CA THR A 103 -2.79 -15.78 -22.56
C THR A 103 -1.57 -16.32 -21.84
N TYR A 104 -1.28 -15.80 -20.65
CA TYR A 104 -0.15 -16.21 -19.84
C TYR A 104 -0.58 -16.33 -18.38
N ASP A 105 0.12 -17.19 -17.64
CA ASP A 105 -0.08 -17.31 -16.19
C ASP A 105 0.78 -16.28 -15.45
N ILE A 106 0.34 -15.89 -14.26
CA ILE A 106 1.06 -14.93 -13.41
C ILE A 106 2.45 -15.45 -13.00
N SER A 107 2.59 -16.78 -12.85
CA SER A 107 3.86 -17.41 -12.55
C SER A 107 4.90 -17.15 -13.64
N GLN A 108 4.50 -17.24 -14.91
CA GLN A 108 5.39 -17.03 -16.07
C GLN A 108 5.85 -15.56 -16.17
N LEU A 109 4.97 -14.62 -15.80
CA LEU A 109 5.33 -13.20 -15.70
C LEU A 109 6.36 -12.97 -14.58
N PHE A 110 6.22 -13.66 -13.45
CA PHE A 110 7.16 -13.53 -12.34
C PHE A 110 8.52 -14.14 -12.65
N ASP A 111 8.56 -15.28 -13.34
CA ASP A 111 9.79 -15.88 -13.83
C ASP A 111 10.53 -14.92 -14.79
N PHE A 112 9.80 -14.30 -15.71
CA PHE A 112 10.37 -13.27 -16.60
C PHE A 112 10.96 -12.09 -15.84
N ILE A 113 10.28 -11.61 -14.79
CA ILE A 113 10.79 -10.52 -13.94
C ILE A 113 12.07 -10.95 -13.19
N ASP A 114 12.17 -12.21 -12.78
CA ASP A 114 13.36 -12.73 -12.10
C ASP A 114 14.57 -12.91 -13.01
N ASP A 115 14.33 -13.20 -14.29
CA ASP A 115 15.38 -13.33 -15.30
C ASP A 115 16.03 -11.97 -15.69
N LEU A 116 15.33 -10.85 -15.44
CA LEU A 116 15.89 -9.51 -15.67
C LEU A 116 17.06 -9.26 -14.72
N ALA A 117 18.13 -8.67 -15.25
CA ALA A 117 19.33 -8.37 -14.46
C ALA A 117 19.07 -7.35 -13.35
N ASP A 118 18.24 -6.34 -13.61
CA ASP A 118 17.74 -5.41 -12.62
C ASP A 118 16.36 -4.87 -13.00
N LEU A 119 15.49 -4.76 -12.00
CA LEU A 119 14.16 -4.18 -12.11
C LEU A 119 13.83 -3.46 -10.81
N SER A 120 13.68 -2.15 -10.88
CA SER A 120 13.33 -1.31 -9.74
C SER A 120 12.37 -0.20 -10.17
N CYS A 121 11.56 0.28 -9.24
CA CYS A 121 10.68 1.42 -9.48
C CYS A 121 10.84 2.48 -8.39
N LEU A 122 10.74 3.73 -8.79
CA LEU A 122 10.82 4.91 -7.95
C LEU A 122 9.43 5.53 -7.88
N VAL A 123 8.80 5.52 -6.70
CA VAL A 123 7.47 6.10 -6.52
C VAL A 123 7.58 7.44 -5.83
N TYR A 124 6.94 8.46 -6.42
CA TYR A 124 6.91 9.80 -5.86
C TYR A 124 6.06 9.88 -4.59
N ARG A 125 6.67 10.42 -3.54
CA ARG A 125 6.10 10.70 -2.23
C ARG A 125 5.83 12.19 -2.10
N ALA A 126 4.56 12.59 -2.14
CA ALA A 126 4.17 14.00 -2.05
C ALA A 126 4.39 14.59 -0.65
N ASP A 127 4.38 13.75 0.38
CA ASP A 127 4.66 14.06 1.78
C ASP A 127 6.09 14.58 2.00
N THR A 128 7.07 13.96 1.36
CA THR A 128 8.50 14.31 1.50
C THR A 128 9.09 14.96 0.25
N GLN A 129 8.31 15.05 -0.84
CA GLN A 129 8.77 15.48 -2.17
C GLN A 129 9.99 14.70 -2.68
N THR A 130 10.03 13.39 -2.39
CA THR A 130 11.15 12.51 -2.77
C THR A 130 10.65 11.29 -3.52
N TYR A 131 11.55 10.62 -4.22
CA TYR A 131 11.29 9.31 -4.81
C TYR A 131 11.75 8.22 -3.87
N GLN A 132 10.85 7.29 -3.56
CA GLN A 132 11.20 6.10 -2.81
C GLN A 132 11.48 4.93 -3.76
N PRO A 133 12.67 4.31 -3.68
CA PRO A 133 12.99 3.12 -4.45
C PRO A 133 12.29 1.89 -3.89
N TYR A 134 11.86 1.04 -4.82
CA TYR A 134 11.26 -0.27 -4.56
C TYR A 134 11.90 -1.33 -5.44
N ASN A 135 12.01 -2.53 -4.87
CA ASN A 135 12.67 -3.67 -5.48
C ASN A 135 11.68 -4.49 -6.31
N LYS A 136 12.20 -5.45 -7.09
CA LYS A 136 11.40 -6.39 -7.87
C LYS A 136 10.32 -7.14 -7.08
N ASP A 137 10.58 -7.51 -5.83
CA ASP A 137 9.61 -8.23 -4.99
C ASP A 137 8.36 -7.39 -4.73
N TRP A 138 8.56 -6.10 -4.48
CA TRP A 138 7.46 -5.16 -4.28
C TRP A 138 6.65 -4.98 -5.56
N ILE A 139 7.31 -4.92 -6.72
CA ILE A 139 6.64 -4.84 -8.03
C ILE A 139 5.76 -6.07 -8.26
N LYS A 140 6.27 -7.28 -7.99
CA LYS A 140 5.48 -8.52 -8.12
C LYS A 140 4.24 -8.53 -7.23
N GLU A 141 4.38 -8.10 -5.97
CA GLU A 141 3.23 -7.98 -5.06
C GLU A 141 2.18 -7.00 -5.59
N LYS A 142 2.60 -5.85 -6.14
CA LYS A 142 1.66 -4.87 -6.71
C LYS A 142 0.97 -5.37 -7.95
N ILE A 143 1.69 -6.06 -8.85
CA ILE A 143 1.10 -6.72 -10.02
C ILE A 143 0.06 -7.75 -9.58
N TYR A 144 0.38 -8.59 -8.59
CA TYR A 144 -0.56 -9.60 -8.06
C TYR A 144 -1.87 -8.96 -7.59
N VAL A 145 -1.77 -7.88 -6.80
CA VAL A 145 -2.94 -7.17 -6.29
C VAL A 145 -3.74 -6.54 -7.43
N LEU A 146 -3.06 -5.95 -8.43
CA LEU A 146 -3.70 -5.31 -9.58
C LEU A 146 -4.50 -6.33 -10.42
N LEU A 147 -3.88 -7.44 -10.82
CA LEU A 147 -4.51 -8.48 -11.62
C LEU A 147 -5.69 -9.12 -10.88
N ARG A 148 -5.54 -9.39 -9.57
CA ARG A 148 -6.63 -9.91 -8.74
C ARG A 148 -7.82 -8.95 -8.70
N ARG A 149 -7.56 -7.65 -8.63
CA ARG A 149 -8.61 -6.61 -8.58
C ARG A 149 -9.34 -6.49 -9.92
N GLN A 150 -8.62 -6.58 -11.04
CA GLN A 150 -9.20 -6.59 -12.38
C GLN A 150 -10.11 -7.81 -12.59
N ALA A 151 -9.66 -9.00 -12.17
CA ALA A 151 -10.47 -10.22 -12.26
C ALA A 151 -11.80 -10.11 -11.46
N GLN A 152 -11.78 -9.46 -10.30
CA GLN A 152 -12.98 -9.21 -9.51
C GLN A 152 -13.94 -8.19 -10.13
N GLN A 153 -13.42 -7.21 -10.85
CA GLN A 153 -14.22 -6.18 -11.52
C GLN A 153 -14.88 -6.71 -12.80
N ALA A 154 -14.21 -7.57 -13.54
CA ALA A 154 -14.75 -8.19 -14.76
C ALA A 154 -15.89 -9.19 -14.49
N GLY A 155 -16.01 -9.70 -13.26
CA GLY A 155 -17.07 -10.62 -12.84
C GLY A 155 -18.34 -9.96 -12.29
N LYS A 156 -18.47 -8.63 -12.42
CA LYS A 156 -19.60 -7.83 -11.93
C LYS A 156 -20.42 -7.27 -13.08
#